data_AF-A0A2P2GS62-F1
#
_entry.id   AF-A0A2P2GS62-F1
#
_cell.length_a   1.000
_cell.length_b   1.000
_cell.length_c   1.000
_cell.angle_alpha   90.00
_cell.angle_beta   90.00
_cell.angle_gamma   90.00
#
_symmetry.space_group_name_H-M   'P 1'
#
loop_
_entity.id
_entity.type
_entity.pdbx_description
1 polymer ?
#
loop_
_entity_poly.entity_id
_entity_poly.type
_entity_poly.pdbx_seq_one_letter_code
_entity_poly.pdbx_strand_id
1 'polypeptide(L)'
;MTLYTTDDTRSVDLPPALPPLTLHGAVDPTDEPRAVVTLQFAMTRDMLAVCVDLAAGGPDDDHPDTWTVEFTRGAVDCIVATHSVTLLQEYARDFSDLLDDPSIREQIQAEYRAIDRAYPLYAPKES
;
A
#
# COMPACT_ATOMS: atom_id res chain seq x y z
N MET A 1 -8.16 20.57 8.93
CA MET A 1 -8.34 19.21 8.42
C MET A 1 -8.36 18.31 9.63
N THR A 2 -9.48 17.62 9.90
CA THR A 2 -9.68 16.86 11.14
C THR A 2 -9.57 15.38 10.80
N LEU A 3 -8.59 14.71 11.37
CA LEU A 3 -8.38 13.27 11.26
C LEU A 3 -9.18 12.56 12.37
N TYR A 4 -9.99 11.58 12.00
CA TYR A 4 -10.57 10.63 12.95
C TYR A 4 -9.58 9.47 13.12
N THR A 5 -8.95 9.38 14.29
CA THR A 5 -8.14 8.23 14.70
C THR A 5 -8.93 7.38 15.71
N THR A 6 -8.81 6.06 15.64
CA THR A 6 -9.32 5.12 16.66
C THR A 6 -8.45 5.05 17.91
N ASP A 7 -7.47 5.95 18.03
CA ASP A 7 -6.63 6.17 19.21
C ASP A 7 -6.53 7.69 19.44
N ASP A 8 -7.28 8.20 20.42
CA ASP A 8 -7.40 9.63 20.76
C ASP A 8 -6.08 10.26 21.25
N THR A 9 -5.00 9.48 21.38
CA THR A 9 -3.75 9.91 22.03
C THR A 9 -2.59 10.19 21.08
N ARG A 10 -2.73 9.88 19.78
CA ARG A 10 -1.68 10.12 18.76
C ARG A 10 -2.23 10.91 17.58
N SER A 11 -1.92 12.21 17.55
CA SER A 11 -2.04 13.03 16.35
C SER A 11 -0.82 12.80 15.45
N VAL A 12 -1.05 12.28 14.24
CA VAL A 12 -0.02 12.24 13.19
C VAL A 12 -0.36 13.35 12.20
N ASP A 13 0.59 14.26 11.96
CA ASP A 13 0.48 15.24 10.88
C ASP A 13 0.61 14.49 9.54
N LEU A 14 -0.53 14.11 8.98
CA LEU A 14 -0.57 13.53 7.64
C LEU A 14 -0.54 14.65 6.59
N PRO A 15 0.15 14.44 5.46
CA PRO A 15 0.03 15.34 4.34
C PRO A 15 -1.45 15.44 3.89
N PRO A 16 -1.84 16.56 3.27
CA PRO A 16 -3.20 16.71 2.76
C PRO A 16 -3.55 15.56 1.81
N ALA A 17 -4.78 15.05 1.90
CA ALA A 17 -5.30 14.09 0.93
C ALA A 17 -5.10 14.64 -0.47
N LEU A 18 -4.41 13.88 -1.33
CA LEU A 18 -4.45 14.13 -2.75
C LEU A 18 -5.76 13.54 -3.31
N PRO A 19 -6.39 14.19 -4.30
CA PRO A 19 -7.49 13.58 -5.03
C PRO A 19 -7.06 12.21 -5.59
N PRO A 20 -7.92 11.18 -5.56
CA PRO A 20 -7.58 9.89 -6.15
C PRO A 20 -7.27 10.06 -7.64
N LEU A 21 -6.16 9.48 -8.09
CA LEU A 21 -5.75 9.52 -9.50
C LEU A 21 -6.62 8.59 -10.36
N THR A 22 -7.17 7.55 -9.74
CA THR A 22 -7.92 6.48 -10.39
C THR A 22 -9.17 6.15 -9.57
N LEU A 23 -10.29 5.92 -10.25
CA LEU A 23 -11.49 5.36 -9.63
C LEU A 23 -11.41 3.84 -9.74
N HIS A 24 -11.37 3.16 -8.61
CA HIS A 24 -11.41 1.69 -8.53
C HIS A 24 -12.82 1.22 -8.13
N GLY A 25 -13.29 0.11 -8.71
CA GLY A 25 -14.64 -0.41 -8.54
C GLY A 25 -15.60 0.01 -9.66
N ALA A 26 -16.92 -0.08 -9.43
CA ALA A 26 -18.01 0.27 -10.36
C ALA A 26 -17.66 0.16 -11.86
N VAL A 27 -17.20 -1.03 -12.26
CA VAL A 27 -16.76 -1.32 -13.64
C VAL A 27 -17.88 -1.89 -14.51
N ASP A 28 -19.11 -2.01 -13.99
CA ASP A 28 -20.22 -2.47 -14.81
C ASP A 28 -20.57 -1.35 -15.81
N PRO A 29 -20.41 -1.58 -17.13
CA PRO A 29 -20.67 -0.56 -18.14
C PRO A 29 -22.12 -0.05 -18.14
N THR A 30 -23.02 -0.78 -17.47
CA THR A 30 -24.45 -0.49 -17.44
C THR A 30 -24.93 0.21 -16.17
N ASP A 31 -24.09 0.34 -15.13
CA ASP A 31 -24.46 1.03 -13.89
C ASP A 31 -23.55 2.24 -13.65
N GLU A 32 -24.14 3.44 -13.75
CA GLU A 32 -23.44 4.68 -13.48
C GLU A 32 -23.07 4.79 -11.99
N PRO A 33 -21.85 5.26 -11.65
CA PRO A 33 -21.45 5.45 -10.26
C PRO A 33 -22.45 6.32 -9.49
N ARG A 34 -23.05 5.76 -8.44
CA ARG A 34 -24.04 6.46 -7.59
C ARG A 34 -23.39 7.38 -6.55
N ALA A 35 -22.17 7.06 -6.14
CA ALA A 35 -21.39 7.84 -5.19
C ALA A 35 -19.90 7.51 -5.37
N VAL A 36 -19.04 8.49 -5.05
CA VAL A 36 -17.60 8.30 -4.91
C VAL A 36 -17.23 8.61 -3.47
N VAL A 37 -16.57 7.66 -2.81
CA VAL A 37 -16.12 7.80 -1.42
C VAL A 37 -14.59 7.86 -1.42
N THR A 38 -14.03 8.91 -0.84
CA THR A 38 -12.59 9.05 -0.64
C THR A 38 -12.26 8.73 0.81
N LEU A 39 -11.39 7.75 1.03
CA LEU A 39 -10.92 7.34 2.36
C LEU A 39 -9.42 7.64 2.49
N GLN A 40 -9.01 8.06 3.68
CA GLN A 40 -7.60 8.19 4.05
C GLN A 40 -7.25 7.07 5.04
N PHE A 41 -6.19 6.33 4.76
CA PHE A 41 -5.67 5.29 5.64
C PHE A 41 -4.24 5.64 6.08
N ALA A 42 -3.97 5.50 7.38
CA ALA A 42 -2.61 5.44 7.88
C ALA A 42 -2.13 3.99 7.77
N MET A 43 -1.04 3.76 7.04
CA MET A 43 -0.48 2.44 6.80
C MET A 43 0.96 2.38 7.29
N THR A 44 1.36 1.23 7.84
CA THR A 44 2.77 0.96 8.15
C THR A 44 3.53 0.63 6.87
N ARG A 45 4.87 0.65 6.95
CA ARG A 45 5.73 0.19 5.85
C ARG A 45 5.40 -1.24 5.43
N ASP A 46 5.15 -2.13 6.40
CA ASP A 46 4.86 -3.53 6.16
C ASP A 46 3.48 -3.71 5.49
N MET A 47 2.47 -2.93 5.88
CA MET A 47 1.18 -2.92 5.18
C MET A 47 1.32 -2.48 3.72
N LEU A 48 2.18 -1.48 3.45
CA LEU A 48 2.47 -1.05 2.09
C LEU A 48 3.25 -2.14 1.31
N ALA A 49 4.20 -2.82 1.95
CA ALA A 49 4.96 -3.91 1.32
C ALA A 49 4.06 -5.10 0.98
N VAL A 50 3.14 -5.48 1.87
CA VAL A 50 2.09 -6.47 1.59
C VAL A 50 1.26 -6.09 0.36
N CYS A 51 0.94 -4.81 0.18
CA CYS A 51 0.25 -4.38 -1.04
C CYS A 51 1.09 -4.60 -2.31
N VAL A 52 2.41 -4.45 -2.24
CA VAL A 52 3.30 -4.75 -3.38
C VAL A 52 3.36 -6.25 -3.62
N ASP A 53 3.53 -7.07 -2.58
CA ASP A 53 3.54 -8.54 -2.65
C ASP A 53 2.26 -9.08 -3.31
N LEU A 54 1.09 -8.64 -2.84
CA LEU A 54 -0.21 -9.03 -3.40
C LEU A 54 -0.42 -8.57 -4.84
N ALA A 55 0.17 -7.43 -5.22
CA ALA A 55 0.09 -6.92 -6.59
C ALA A 55 1.08 -7.62 -7.54
N ALA A 56 2.24 -8.05 -7.03
CA ALA A 56 3.29 -8.70 -7.79
C ALA A 56 2.96 -10.16 -8.15
N GLY A 57 2.07 -10.82 -7.40
CA GLY A 57 1.63 -12.21 -7.69
C GLY A 57 0.81 -12.42 -8.98
N GLY A 58 0.83 -11.46 -9.91
CA GLY A 58 0.21 -11.56 -11.23
C GLY A 58 1.07 -12.30 -12.26
N PRO A 59 0.50 -12.68 -13.42
CA PRO A 59 1.20 -13.47 -14.45
C PRO A 59 2.34 -12.75 -15.18
N ASP A 60 2.45 -11.42 -15.03
CA ASP A 60 3.48 -10.58 -15.64
C ASP A 60 4.54 -10.23 -14.58
N ASP A 61 5.25 -11.25 -14.05
CA ASP A 61 6.29 -11.26 -12.98
C ASP A 61 7.44 -10.23 -13.16
N ASP A 62 7.13 -8.94 -13.28
CA ASP A 62 8.11 -7.87 -13.24
C ASP A 62 8.57 -7.68 -11.80
N HIS A 63 9.85 -7.92 -11.56
CA HIS A 63 10.47 -7.81 -10.24
C HIS A 63 10.25 -6.41 -9.61
N PRO A 64 9.87 -6.28 -8.32
CA PRO A 64 9.50 -4.98 -7.72
C PRO A 64 10.56 -3.86 -7.81
N ASP A 65 11.83 -4.22 -7.98
CA ASP A 65 12.90 -3.23 -8.21
C ASP A 65 12.82 -2.53 -9.58
N THR A 66 12.14 -3.10 -10.57
CA THR A 66 11.96 -2.50 -11.90
C THR A 66 10.77 -1.55 -11.97
N TRP A 67 9.89 -1.59 -10.96
CA TRP A 67 8.68 -0.79 -10.93
C TRP A 67 8.99 0.70 -10.76
N THR A 68 8.31 1.53 -11.55
CA THR A 68 8.34 2.98 -11.38
C THR A 68 7.60 3.39 -10.10
N VAL A 69 7.92 4.57 -9.56
CA VAL A 69 7.23 5.11 -8.37
C VAL A 69 5.72 5.22 -8.60
N GLU A 70 5.31 5.65 -9.80
CA GLU A 70 3.91 5.76 -10.17
C GLU A 70 3.22 4.40 -10.22
N PHE A 71 3.90 3.38 -10.77
CA PHE A 71 3.36 2.03 -10.83
C PHE A 71 3.21 1.43 -9.43
N THR A 72 4.23 1.55 -8.58
CA THR A 72 4.16 1.09 -7.18
C THR A 72 3.00 1.76 -6.43
N ARG A 73 2.79 3.07 -6.60
CA ARG A 73 1.66 3.76 -5.97
C ARG A 73 0.32 3.26 -6.50
N GLY A 74 0.18 3.09 -7.81
CA GLY A 74 -1.03 2.55 -8.43
C GLY A 74 -1.34 1.12 -7.99
N ALA A 75 -0.32 0.30 -7.80
CA ALA A 75 -0.45 -1.06 -7.26
C ALA A 75 -1.00 -1.03 -5.82
N VAL A 76 -0.45 -0.17 -4.96
CA VAL A 76 -0.96 0.04 -3.59
C VAL A 76 -2.42 0.51 -3.60
N ASP A 77 -2.75 1.50 -4.43
CA ASP A 77 -4.13 2.00 -4.56
C ASP A 77 -5.11 0.88 -4.98
N CYS A 78 -4.70 0.05 -5.94
CA CYS A 78 -5.49 -1.09 -6.40
C CYS A 78 -5.73 -2.13 -5.28
N ILE A 79 -4.70 -2.49 -4.52
CA ILE A 79 -4.84 -3.45 -3.43
C ILE A 79 -5.71 -2.90 -2.31
N VAL A 80 -5.52 -1.64 -1.90
CA VAL A 80 -6.36 -1.00 -0.88
C VAL A 80 -7.82 -0.91 -1.32
N ALA A 81 -8.09 -0.74 -2.62
CA ALA A 81 -9.46 -0.72 -3.14
C ALA A 81 -10.13 -2.10 -3.19
N THR A 82 -9.35 -3.18 -3.26
CA THR A 82 -9.84 -4.55 -3.46
C THR A 82 -9.78 -5.41 -2.20
N HIS A 83 -8.99 -5.03 -1.21
CA HIS A 83 -8.77 -5.76 0.03
C HIS A 83 -9.16 -4.93 1.25
N SER A 84 -9.66 -5.60 2.29
CA SER A 84 -9.98 -4.91 3.54
C SER A 84 -8.71 -4.50 4.28
N VAL A 85 -8.73 -3.35 4.95
CA VAL A 85 -7.59 -2.88 5.76
C VAL A 85 -7.25 -3.86 6.89
N THR A 86 -8.24 -4.52 7.48
CA THR A 86 -8.03 -5.56 8.50
C THR A 86 -7.17 -6.70 7.98
N LEU A 87 -7.39 -7.14 6.74
CA LEU A 87 -6.59 -8.19 6.10
C LEU A 87 -5.15 -7.72 5.89
N LEU A 88 -4.96 -6.48 5.43
CA LEU A 88 -3.61 -5.91 5.26
C LEU A 88 -2.87 -5.80 6.60
N GLN A 89 -3.56 -5.45 7.68
CA GLN A 89 -2.99 -5.44 9.03
C GLN A 89 -2.60 -6.84 9.53
N GLU A 90 -3.43 -7.85 9.22
CA GLU A 90 -3.15 -9.24 9.59
C GLU A 90 -1.91 -9.76 8.88
N TYR A 91 -1.80 -9.57 7.56
CA TYR A 91 -0.64 -9.99 6.78
C TYR A 91 0.62 -9.22 7.14
N ALA A 92 0.49 -7.92 7.42
CA ALA A 92 1.63 -7.08 7.81
C ALA A 92 2.24 -7.48 9.17
N ARG A 93 1.48 -8.14 10.05
CA ARG A 93 1.90 -8.42 11.43
C ARG A 93 3.21 -9.20 11.50
N ASP A 94 3.34 -10.20 10.64
CA ASP A 94 4.46 -11.14 10.62
C ASP A 94 5.26 -11.03 9.31
N PHE A 95 5.02 -9.98 8.51
CA PHE A 95 5.63 -9.81 7.19
C PHE A 95 7.14 -9.62 7.26
N SER A 96 7.63 -8.94 8.29
CA SER A 96 9.08 -8.81 8.55
C SER A 96 9.76 -10.14 8.78
N ASP A 97 9.05 -11.12 9.33
CA ASP A 97 9.62 -12.43 9.70
C ASP A 97 9.91 -13.27 8.44
N LEU A 98 9.28 -12.94 7.31
CA LEU A 98 9.60 -13.52 6.00
C LEU A 98 11.05 -13.23 5.57
N LEU A 99 11.70 -12.19 6.12
CA LEU A 99 13.12 -11.94 5.89
C LEU A 99 14.02 -13.05 6.45
N ASP A 100 13.55 -13.83 7.41
CA ASP A 100 14.33 -14.95 7.95
C ASP A 100 14.42 -16.12 6.97
N ASP A 101 13.45 -16.25 6.04
CA ASP A 101 13.46 -17.27 4.99
C ASP A 101 14.38 -16.89 3.82
N PRO A 102 15.51 -17.60 3.60
CA PRO A 102 16.45 -17.27 2.53
C PRO A 102 15.87 -17.39 1.11
N SER A 103 14.80 -18.17 0.92
CA SER A 103 14.22 -18.43 -0.40
C SER A 103 13.40 -17.26 -0.95
N ILE A 104 12.86 -16.43 -0.07
CA ILE A 104 12.01 -15.27 -0.42
C ILE A 104 12.57 -13.94 0.07
N ARG A 105 13.62 -13.94 0.89
CA ARG A 105 14.25 -12.74 1.45
C ARG A 105 14.53 -11.66 0.41
N GLU A 106 15.08 -12.01 -0.75
CA GLU A 106 15.44 -11.03 -1.78
C GLU A 106 14.20 -10.32 -2.35
N GLN A 107 13.12 -11.07 -2.56
CA GLN A 107 11.83 -10.55 -3.01
C GLN A 107 11.25 -9.57 -1.98
N ILE A 108 11.16 -9.98 -0.70
CA ILE A 108 10.64 -9.12 0.37
C ILE A 108 11.49 -7.83 0.51
N GLN A 109 12.81 -7.93 0.38
CA GLN A 109 13.67 -6.75 0.37
C GLN A 109 13.44 -5.84 -0.84
N ALA A 110 13.13 -6.39 -2.02
CA ALA A 110 12.80 -5.62 -3.21
C ALA A 110 11.49 -4.85 -3.04
N GLU A 111 10.49 -5.45 -2.41
CA GLU A 111 9.20 -4.81 -2.10
C GLU A 111 9.38 -3.65 -1.13
N TYR A 112 10.17 -3.86 -0.07
CA TYR A 112 10.55 -2.80 0.86
C TYR A 112 11.27 -1.65 0.16
N ARG A 113 12.22 -1.93 -0.75
CA ARG A 113 12.89 -0.89 -1.54
C ARG A 113 11.91 -0.15 -2.44
N ALA A 114 10.97 -0.84 -3.08
CA ALA A 114 9.95 -0.22 -3.91
C ALA A 114 9.08 0.74 -3.10
N ILE A 115 8.65 0.33 -1.91
CA ILE A 115 7.89 1.17 -0.98
C ILE A 115 8.69 2.36 -0.50
N ASP A 116 9.95 2.19 -0.12
CA ASP A 116 10.80 3.30 0.33
C ASP A 116 11.03 4.34 -0.78
N ARG A 117 11.19 3.89 -2.04
CA ARG A 117 11.26 4.79 -3.21
C ARG A 117 9.94 5.54 -3.42
N ALA A 118 8.80 4.86 -3.27
CA ALA A 118 7.48 5.43 -3.52
C ALA A 118 6.96 6.33 -2.39
N TYR A 119 7.36 6.06 -1.14
CA TYR A 119 6.88 6.73 0.07
C TYR A 119 8.05 7.16 0.99
N PRO A 120 8.97 8.03 0.51
CA PRO A 120 10.24 8.31 1.19
C PRO A 120 10.09 9.01 2.55
N LEU A 121 8.97 9.68 2.81
CA LEU A 121 8.69 10.32 4.10
C LEU A 121 8.64 9.31 5.26
N TYR A 122 8.34 8.05 4.95
CA TYR A 122 8.16 6.96 5.92
C TYR A 122 9.25 5.88 5.78
N ALA A 123 10.21 6.07 4.88
CA ALA A 123 11.39 5.21 4.78
C ALA A 123 12.22 5.33 6.07
N PRO A 124 12.93 4.26 6.49
CA PRO A 124 13.87 4.34 7.59
C PRO A 124 14.87 5.47 7.33
N LYS A 125 14.97 6.44 8.25
CA LYS A 125 16.03 7.45 8.17
C LYS A 125 17.35 6.73 8.44
N GLU A 126 18.32 6.90 7.55
CA GLU A 126 19.67 6.38 7.75
C GLU A 126 20.17 6.77 9.15
N SER A 127 20.66 5.78 9.89
CA SER A 127 21.18 5.92 11.27
C SER A 127 22.58 6.49 11.29
#